data_AF-A0A0W1EW82-F1
#
_entry.id   AF-A0A0W1EW82-F1
#
_cell.length_a   1.000
_cell.length_b   1.000
_cell.length_c   1.000
_cell.angle_alpha   90.00
_cell.angle_beta   90.00
_cell.angle_gamma   90.00
#
_symmetry.space_group_name_H-M   'P 1'
#
loop_
_entity.id
_entity.type
_entity.pdbx_description
1 polymer ?
#
loop_
_entity_poly.entity_id
_entity_poly.type
_entity_poly.pdbx_seq_one_letter_code
_entity_poly.pdbx_strand_id
1 'polypeptide(L)'
;MADNALSEVLKAVPRIGTEDHGAGMLMPVSFSDRYEIKSFRNAANLLFSAHKDVFEELISILSVFEIKMSDILVGGGNKSNVAKNLEAVLHPLGWNETRISGDLLVKKSARQLNTSNKKSKFDKVETISRLENFLDGHQIDFIRDRVAFDLEWNSKDQTFDRDLYAMRAFYECGVIDVGIILTRSSNLSQMFADIGSRIQGLKSFKDKYGASTTWMGKLDYRINAGRAGGCPILALGFKDSIFTELEAWRADNPVIDASVTAESLLAEGSEE
;
A
#
# COMPACT_ATOMS: atom_id res chain seq x y z
N MET A 1 -15.42 10.29 -36.17
CA MET A 1 -14.10 10.20 -36.84
C MET A 1 -13.02 11.09 -36.22
N ALA A 2 -13.32 12.27 -35.66
CA ALA A 2 -12.32 13.12 -35.00
C ALA A 2 -11.79 12.57 -33.65
N ASP A 3 -12.60 11.76 -32.95
CA ASP A 3 -12.30 11.27 -31.60
C ASP A 3 -11.21 10.18 -31.55
N ASN A 4 -11.13 9.36 -32.61
CA ASN A 4 -10.20 8.24 -32.67
C ASN A 4 -8.75 8.71 -32.91
N ALA A 5 -8.56 9.77 -33.70
CA ALA A 5 -7.25 10.34 -33.98
C ALA A 5 -6.63 11.01 -32.74
N LEU A 6 -7.44 11.73 -31.94
CA LEU A 6 -6.98 12.31 -30.68
C LEU A 6 -6.65 11.20 -29.65
N SER A 7 -7.45 10.13 -29.61
CA SER A 7 -7.17 8.96 -28.76
C SER A 7 -5.84 8.29 -29.11
N GLU A 8 -5.54 8.10 -30.40
CA GLU A 8 -4.26 7.52 -30.83
C GLU A 8 -3.06 8.43 -30.53
N VAL A 9 -3.20 9.73 -30.74
CA VAL A 9 -2.17 10.71 -30.37
C VAL A 9 -1.91 10.68 -28.86
N LEU A 10 -2.95 10.64 -28.03
CA LEU A 10 -2.82 10.55 -26.57
C LEU A 10 -2.21 9.21 -26.11
N LYS A 11 -2.48 8.10 -26.80
CA LYS A 11 -1.86 6.80 -26.53
C LYS A 11 -0.36 6.77 -26.87
N ALA A 12 0.07 7.59 -27.83
CA ALA A 12 1.48 7.70 -28.23
C ALA A 12 2.31 8.62 -27.30
N VAL A 13 1.67 9.41 -26.43
CA VAL A 13 2.38 10.27 -25.47
C VAL A 13 3.10 9.38 -24.43
N PRO A 14 4.42 9.54 -24.23
CA PRO A 14 5.14 8.79 -23.22
C PRO A 14 4.55 9.03 -21.83
N ARG A 15 4.22 7.94 -21.12
CA ARG A 15 3.82 8.03 -19.72
C ARG A 15 5.04 8.34 -18.87
N ILE A 16 4.92 9.37 -18.04
CA ILE A 16 5.87 9.63 -16.95
C ILE A 16 5.29 8.94 -15.72
N GLY A 17 6.10 8.09 -15.09
CA GLY A 17 5.75 7.35 -13.88
C GLY A 17 6.82 7.49 -12.82
N THR A 18 6.53 6.98 -11.63
CA THR A 18 7.50 6.91 -10.53
C THR A 18 8.02 5.50 -10.28
N GLU A 19 7.52 4.52 -11.04
CA GLU A 19 7.93 3.12 -10.93
C GLU A 19 9.34 2.91 -11.46
N ASP A 20 10.16 2.21 -10.69
CA ASP A 20 11.55 1.90 -11.01
C ASP A 20 11.66 0.63 -11.85
N HIS A 21 12.65 0.58 -12.75
CA HIS A 21 12.96 -0.64 -13.49
C HIS A 21 13.81 -1.60 -12.64
N GLY A 22 13.54 -2.90 -12.74
CA GLY A 22 14.42 -3.94 -12.18
C GLY A 22 14.36 -4.09 -10.66
N ALA A 23 13.32 -3.59 -9.99
CA ALA A 23 13.18 -3.68 -8.52
C ALA A 23 13.36 -5.11 -7.97
N GLY A 24 12.85 -6.11 -8.67
CA GLY A 24 12.97 -7.52 -8.27
C GLY A 24 14.40 -8.08 -8.31
N MET A 25 15.34 -7.43 -8.98
CA MET A 25 16.74 -7.89 -9.08
C MET A 25 17.51 -7.76 -7.76
N LEU A 26 17.00 -6.96 -6.82
CA LEU A 26 17.58 -6.80 -5.48
C LEU A 26 17.11 -7.90 -4.51
N MET A 27 16.05 -8.62 -4.86
CA MET A 27 15.47 -9.67 -4.05
C MET A 27 16.02 -11.04 -4.47
N PRO A 28 15.98 -12.07 -3.58
CA PRO A 28 16.23 -13.44 -4.00
C PRO A 28 15.33 -13.86 -5.16
N VAL A 29 15.84 -14.66 -6.10
CA VAL A 29 15.08 -15.09 -7.29
C VAL A 29 13.74 -15.73 -6.91
N SER A 30 13.75 -16.61 -5.91
CA SER A 30 12.56 -17.29 -5.39
C SER A 30 11.52 -16.35 -4.77
N PHE A 31 11.91 -15.13 -4.37
CA PHE A 31 10.98 -14.15 -3.84
C PHE A 31 10.01 -13.66 -4.91
N SER A 32 10.49 -13.51 -6.15
CA SER A 32 9.67 -13.08 -7.28
C SER A 32 8.64 -14.14 -7.70
N ASP A 33 8.84 -15.41 -7.34
CA ASP A 33 7.85 -16.46 -7.56
C ASP A 33 6.66 -16.31 -6.62
N ARG A 34 6.89 -15.78 -5.41
CA ARG A 34 5.90 -15.61 -4.34
C ARG A 34 5.25 -14.23 -4.30
N TYR A 35 5.92 -13.22 -4.86
CA TYR A 35 5.48 -11.84 -4.78
C TYR A 35 5.50 -11.14 -6.15
N GLU A 36 4.46 -10.35 -6.42
CA GLU A 36 4.50 -9.23 -7.37
C GLU A 36 5.25 -8.07 -6.69
N ILE A 37 6.23 -7.47 -7.37
CA ILE A 37 7.12 -6.47 -6.79
C ILE A 37 7.10 -5.23 -7.67
N LYS A 38 6.71 -4.11 -7.10
CA LYS A 38 6.80 -2.78 -7.74
C LYS A 38 7.49 -1.81 -6.80
N SER A 39 8.52 -1.14 -7.29
CA SER A 39 9.24 -0.11 -6.53
C SER A 39 8.93 1.24 -7.12
N PHE A 40 8.68 2.22 -6.26
CA PHE A 40 8.42 3.59 -6.66
C PHE A 40 9.40 4.54 -5.99
N ARG A 41 9.96 5.48 -6.76
CA ARG A 41 10.91 6.49 -6.29
C ARG A 41 12.13 5.88 -5.60
N ASN A 42 12.69 4.81 -6.17
CA ASN A 42 13.84 4.06 -5.67
C ASN A 42 13.64 3.34 -4.32
N ALA A 43 12.40 3.02 -3.93
CA ALA A 43 12.12 2.37 -2.65
C ALA A 43 12.92 1.08 -2.41
N ALA A 44 12.95 0.17 -3.39
CA ALA A 44 13.70 -1.08 -3.26
C ALA A 44 15.21 -0.84 -3.09
N ASN A 45 15.78 0.09 -3.85
CA ASN A 45 17.19 0.46 -3.73
C ASN A 45 17.50 1.08 -2.37
N LEU A 46 16.63 1.98 -1.88
CA LEU A 46 16.79 2.64 -0.60
C LEU A 46 16.71 1.63 0.55
N LEU A 47 15.74 0.72 0.52
CA LEU A 47 15.60 -0.36 1.49
C LEU A 47 16.84 -1.26 1.48
N PHE A 48 17.28 -1.72 0.31
CA PHE A 48 18.45 -2.60 0.15
C PHE A 48 19.77 -1.94 0.60
N SER A 49 19.98 -0.67 0.28
CA SER A 49 21.26 0.01 0.49
C SER A 49 21.38 0.73 1.83
N ALA A 50 20.32 1.40 2.28
CA ALA A 50 20.32 2.24 3.48
C ALA A 50 19.69 1.56 4.71
N HIS A 51 18.84 0.55 4.51
CA HIS A 51 18.13 -0.18 5.57
C HIS A 51 18.37 -1.69 5.48
N LYS A 52 19.61 -2.08 5.18
CA LYS A 52 19.99 -3.46 4.84
C LYS A 52 19.54 -4.51 5.86
N ASP A 53 19.72 -4.25 7.16
CA ASP A 53 19.35 -5.21 8.20
C ASP A 53 17.82 -5.43 8.24
N VAL A 54 17.05 -4.35 8.11
CA VAL A 54 15.57 -4.39 8.03
C VAL A 54 15.11 -5.07 6.74
N PHE A 55 15.81 -4.82 5.62
CA PHE A 55 15.57 -5.48 4.35
C PHE A 55 15.76 -6.99 4.48
N GLU A 56 16.91 -7.45 4.97
CA GLU A 56 17.23 -8.87 5.09
C GLU A 56 16.26 -9.58 6.05
N GLU A 57 15.93 -8.96 7.19
CA GLU A 57 14.92 -9.46 8.13
C GLU A 57 13.56 -9.64 7.46
N LEU A 58 13.01 -8.57 6.86
CA LEU A 58 11.67 -8.61 6.27
C LEU A 58 11.59 -9.59 5.09
N ILE A 59 12.61 -9.61 4.21
CA ILE A 59 12.65 -10.54 3.09
C ILE A 59 12.78 -11.99 3.58
N SER A 60 13.53 -12.26 4.65
CA SER A 60 13.60 -13.61 5.21
C SER A 60 12.26 -14.09 5.76
N ILE A 61 11.52 -13.23 6.46
CA ILE A 61 10.19 -13.50 6.99
C ILE A 61 9.20 -13.78 5.86
N LEU A 62 9.11 -12.88 4.88
CA LEU A 62 8.19 -12.99 3.77
C LEU A 62 8.54 -14.17 2.86
N SER A 63 9.82 -14.52 2.72
CA SER A 63 10.25 -15.67 1.90
C SER A 63 9.72 -17.02 2.39
N VAL A 64 9.38 -17.15 3.67
CA VAL A 64 8.83 -18.37 4.28
C VAL A 64 7.38 -18.21 4.74
N PHE A 65 6.78 -17.03 4.57
CA PHE A 65 5.39 -16.78 4.97
C PHE A 65 4.42 -17.54 4.08
N GLU A 66 3.48 -18.28 4.67
CA GLU A 66 2.48 -19.07 3.95
C GLU A 66 1.07 -18.61 4.34
N ILE A 67 0.15 -18.65 3.37
CA ILE A 67 -1.27 -18.42 3.63
C ILE A 67 -2.01 -19.74 3.47
N LYS A 68 -2.66 -20.20 4.54
CA LYS A 68 -3.42 -21.46 4.52
C LYS A 68 -4.79 -21.25 3.90
N MET A 69 -5.37 -22.31 3.36
CA MET A 69 -6.74 -22.26 2.86
C MET A 69 -7.74 -21.88 3.97
N SER A 70 -7.49 -22.35 5.20
CA SER A 70 -8.28 -21.98 6.38
C SER A 70 -8.22 -20.47 6.70
N ASP A 71 -7.15 -19.77 6.33
CA ASP A 71 -7.02 -18.33 6.62
C ASP A 71 -7.96 -17.48 5.76
N ILE A 72 -8.33 -17.99 4.58
CA ILE A 72 -9.13 -17.26 3.58
C ILE A 72 -10.58 -17.75 3.49
N LEU A 73 -10.85 -19.01 3.84
CA LEU A 73 -12.18 -19.63 3.75
C LEU A 73 -13.07 -19.36 4.98
N VAL A 74 -12.49 -19.00 6.14
CA VAL A 74 -13.30 -18.68 7.33
C VAL A 74 -14.03 -17.34 7.15
N GLY A 75 -15.27 -17.29 7.67
CA GLY A 75 -16.13 -16.11 7.67
C GLY A 75 -15.54 -14.91 8.43
N GLY A 76 -16.15 -13.74 8.25
CA GLY A 76 -15.64 -12.46 8.72
C GLY A 76 -15.46 -12.31 10.24
N GLY A 77 -14.59 -11.38 10.61
CA GLY A 77 -14.32 -10.87 11.96
C GLY A 77 -13.54 -9.56 11.85
N ASN A 78 -13.29 -8.85 12.96
CA ASN A 78 -12.67 -7.52 12.90
C ASN A 78 -11.27 -7.49 12.25
N LYS A 79 -10.51 -8.60 12.32
CA LYS A 79 -9.16 -8.72 11.72
C LYS A 79 -8.95 -10.10 11.10
N SER A 80 -8.36 -10.16 9.90
CA SER A 80 -8.13 -11.39 9.13
C SER A 80 -7.07 -12.30 9.80
N ASN A 81 -7.13 -13.61 9.54
CA ASN A 81 -6.10 -14.53 10.02
C ASN A 81 -4.75 -14.27 9.35
N VAL A 82 -4.74 -13.85 8.08
CA VAL A 82 -3.52 -13.44 7.37
C VAL A 82 -2.81 -12.30 8.13
N ALA A 83 -3.56 -11.29 8.56
CA ALA A 83 -3.00 -10.19 9.35
C ALA A 83 -2.50 -10.64 10.72
N LYS A 84 -3.29 -11.43 11.45
CA LYS A 84 -2.88 -11.97 12.76
C LYS A 84 -1.61 -12.82 12.67
N ASN A 85 -1.50 -13.65 11.64
CA ASN A 85 -0.34 -14.53 11.43
C ASN A 85 0.92 -13.69 11.16
N LEU A 86 0.80 -12.60 10.39
CA LEU A 86 1.93 -11.71 10.12
C LEU A 86 2.31 -10.91 11.38
N GLU A 87 1.33 -10.37 12.10
CA GLU A 87 1.51 -9.67 13.39
C GLU A 87 2.27 -10.53 14.42
N ALA A 88 1.90 -11.81 14.53
CA ALA A 88 2.52 -12.75 15.45
C ALA A 88 4.02 -12.96 15.18
N VAL A 89 4.47 -12.73 13.94
CA VAL A 89 5.88 -12.82 13.55
C VAL A 89 6.58 -11.47 13.71
N LEU A 90 5.94 -10.37 13.32
CA LEU A 90 6.55 -9.04 13.30
C LEU A 90 6.68 -8.40 14.68
N HIS A 91 5.65 -8.48 15.54
CA HIS A 91 5.67 -7.81 16.84
C HIS A 91 6.82 -8.25 17.76
N PRO A 92 7.15 -9.55 17.90
CA PRO A 92 8.30 -9.98 18.70
C PRO A 92 9.65 -9.42 18.20
N LEU A 93 9.74 -9.00 16.94
CA LEU A 93 10.94 -8.42 16.32
C LEU A 93 10.99 -6.89 16.44
N GLY A 94 10.04 -6.28 17.16
CA GLY A 94 10.01 -4.85 17.43
C GLY A 94 9.37 -4.01 16.32
N TRP A 95 8.65 -4.64 15.39
CA TRP A 95 7.75 -3.95 14.49
C TRP A 95 6.50 -3.52 15.25
N ASN A 96 6.36 -2.21 15.46
CA ASN A 96 5.33 -1.67 16.32
C ASN A 96 4.41 -0.71 15.58
N GLU A 97 3.14 -0.79 15.93
CA GLU A 97 2.11 0.14 15.50
C GLU A 97 2.49 1.55 15.97
N THR A 98 2.52 2.51 15.05
CA THR A 98 3.05 3.85 15.35
C THR A 98 2.13 4.94 14.82
N ARG A 99 1.80 5.89 15.70
CA ARG A 99 1.08 7.13 15.37
C ARG A 99 2.01 8.32 15.62
N ILE A 100 1.95 9.33 14.76
CA ILE A 100 2.61 10.61 14.98
C ILE A 100 1.58 11.72 15.17
N SER A 101 1.92 12.69 16.00
CA SER A 101 1.13 13.89 16.23
C SER A 101 2.05 15.10 16.42
N GLY A 102 1.60 16.29 16.04
CA GLY A 102 2.42 17.49 16.23
C GLY A 102 1.69 18.80 15.92
N ASP A 103 2.06 19.84 16.66
CA ASP A 103 1.65 21.22 16.38
C ASP A 103 2.60 21.87 15.37
N LEU A 104 2.09 22.81 14.57
CA LEU A 104 2.93 23.64 13.71
C LEU A 104 3.14 25.02 14.33
N LEU A 105 4.38 25.32 14.70
CA LEU A 105 4.79 26.65 15.12
C LEU A 105 5.12 27.52 13.88
N VAL A 106 4.35 28.59 13.67
CA VAL A 106 4.56 29.52 12.56
C VAL A 106 5.19 30.80 13.09
N LYS A 107 6.43 31.08 12.65
CA LYS A 107 7.12 32.34 12.94
C LYS A 107 7.06 33.24 11.70
N LYS A 108 6.34 34.35 11.79
CA LYS A 108 6.25 35.35 10.73
C LYS A 108 7.12 36.55 11.08
N SER A 109 8.09 36.86 10.23
CA SER A 109 8.92 38.07 10.33
C SER A 109 8.52 39.05 9.24
N ALA A 110 8.20 40.28 9.61
CA ALA A 110 7.84 41.37 8.70
C ALA A 110 8.66 42.63 9.00
N ARG A 111 8.65 43.57 8.06
CA ARG A 111 9.17 44.92 8.24
C ARG A 111 7.99 45.88 8.25
N GLN A 112 7.78 46.59 9.36
CA GLN A 112 6.70 47.56 9.50
C GLN A 112 7.26 48.97 9.46
N LEU A 113 6.64 49.85 8.68
CA LEU A 113 7.04 51.25 8.63
C LEU A 113 6.78 51.91 9.99
N ASN A 114 7.83 52.47 10.58
CA ASN A 114 7.75 53.26 11.79
C ASN A 114 7.36 54.70 11.41
N THR A 115 6.07 55.01 11.55
CA THR A 115 5.50 56.33 11.24
C THR A 115 5.83 57.40 12.29
N SER A 116 6.44 57.02 13.41
CA SER A 116 6.86 57.94 14.47
C SER A 116 8.19 58.62 14.19
N ASN A 117 8.96 58.17 13.19
CA ASN A 117 10.24 58.78 12.81
C ASN A 117 10.08 59.77 11.64
N LYS A 118 10.76 60.92 11.72
CA LYS A 118 10.84 61.92 10.62
C LYS A 118 11.47 61.39 9.31
N LYS A 119 12.15 60.24 9.36
CA LYS A 119 12.67 59.51 8.20
C LYS A 119 12.03 58.13 8.17
N SER A 120 11.68 57.64 6.97
CA SER A 120 11.20 56.26 6.78
C SER A 120 12.20 55.27 7.36
N LYS A 121 11.84 54.68 8.50
CA LYS A 121 12.54 53.58 9.13
C LYS A 121 11.59 52.40 9.20
N PHE A 122 12.05 51.21 8.85
CA PHE A 122 11.27 49.99 9.03
C PHE A 122 11.80 49.22 10.24
N ASP A 123 10.92 48.92 11.18
CA ASP A 123 11.25 48.05 12.31
C ASP A 123 10.92 46.59 11.97
N LYS A 124 11.74 45.67 12.48
CA LYS A 124 11.47 44.24 12.36
C LYS A 124 10.39 43.86 13.36
N VAL A 125 9.33 43.22 12.88
CA VAL A 125 8.23 42.71 13.70
C VAL A 125 8.16 41.21 13.52
N GLU A 126 8.16 40.48 14.63
CA GLU A 126 8.00 39.02 14.64
C GLU A 126 6.71 38.65 15.37
N THR A 127 5.93 37.75 14.77
CA THR A 127 4.76 37.15 15.41
C THR A 127 4.91 35.64 15.40
N ILE A 128 4.60 35.02 16.53
CA ILE A 128 4.58 33.57 16.69
C ILE A 128 3.13 33.13 16.86
N SER A 129 2.67 32.22 16.01
CA SER A 129 1.38 31.55 16.14
C SER A 129 1.57 30.04 16.13
N ARG A 130 0.63 29.31 16.69
CA ARG A 130 0.62 27.84 16.72
C ARG A 130 -0.65 27.33 16.07
N LEU A 131 -0.52 26.36 15.18
CA LEU A 131 -1.64 25.53 14.74
C LEU A 131 -1.56 24.23 15.54
N GLU A 132 -2.55 24.01 16.40
CA GLU A 132 -2.66 22.79 17.20
C GLU A 132 -3.04 21.60 16.30
N ASN A 133 -2.50 20.42 16.61
CA ASN A 133 -2.80 19.16 15.91
C ASN A 133 -2.63 19.27 14.38
N PHE A 134 -1.60 20.00 13.93
CA PHE A 134 -1.30 20.15 12.50
C PHE A 134 -1.00 18.79 11.85
N LEU A 135 -0.35 17.90 12.60
CA LEU A 135 -0.22 16.49 12.28
C LEU A 135 -1.12 15.72 13.24
N ASP A 136 -2.21 15.14 12.73
CA ASP A 136 -3.07 14.20 13.45
C ASP A 136 -3.53 13.11 12.46
N GLY A 137 -2.55 12.32 12.04
CA GLY A 137 -2.69 11.36 10.94
C GLY A 137 -3.12 9.97 11.38
N HIS A 138 -3.28 9.11 10.38
CA HIS A 138 -3.49 7.69 10.59
C HIS A 138 -2.24 7.01 11.13
N GLN A 139 -2.48 5.93 11.87
CA GLN A 139 -1.46 5.04 12.38
C GLN A 139 -0.98 4.12 11.25
N ILE A 140 0.30 3.77 11.27
CA ILE A 140 0.89 2.75 10.40
C ILE A 140 1.07 1.47 11.24
N ASP A 141 0.70 0.32 10.67
CA ASP A 141 0.67 -0.96 11.40
C ASP A 141 2.03 -1.34 11.98
N PHE A 142 3.10 -1.12 11.22
CA PHE A 142 4.43 -1.53 11.62
C PHE A 142 5.50 -0.52 11.23
N ILE A 143 6.25 -0.04 12.22
CA ILE A 143 7.48 0.71 12.01
C ILE A 143 8.65 0.01 12.68
N ARG A 144 9.74 -0.12 11.94
CA ARG A 144 11.05 -0.57 12.43
C ARG A 144 12.12 0.37 11.90
N ASP A 145 12.86 0.97 12.84
CA ASP A 145 13.82 2.04 12.56
C ASP A 145 13.20 3.21 11.78
N ARG A 146 13.42 3.27 10.47
CA ARG A 146 12.91 4.30 9.56
C ARG A 146 12.18 3.68 8.37
N VAL A 147 11.72 2.45 8.51
CA VAL A 147 10.96 1.71 7.51
C VAL A 147 9.55 1.49 8.03
N ALA A 148 8.57 1.93 7.25
CA ALA A 148 7.17 1.61 7.50
C ALA A 148 6.75 0.39 6.67
N PHE A 149 5.90 -0.45 7.25
CA PHE A 149 5.32 -1.61 6.61
C PHE A 149 3.83 -1.69 6.96
N ASP A 150 2.97 -1.82 5.95
CA ASP A 150 1.52 -1.93 6.09
C ASP A 150 1.01 -3.16 5.35
N LEU A 151 0.11 -3.91 5.98
CA LEU A 151 -0.55 -5.06 5.36
C LEU A 151 -2.00 -4.71 5.01
N GLU A 152 -2.27 -4.60 3.72
CA GLU A 152 -3.60 -4.37 3.21
C GLU A 152 -4.22 -5.63 2.60
N TRP A 153 -4.99 -6.34 3.43
CA TRP A 153 -5.65 -7.60 3.09
C TRP A 153 -7.18 -7.49 3.03
N ASN A 154 -7.72 -7.29 1.82
CA ASN A 154 -9.16 -7.31 1.53
C ASN A 154 -10.00 -6.26 2.29
N SER A 155 -9.37 -5.18 2.74
CA SER A 155 -10.05 -3.97 3.18
C SER A 155 -10.75 -3.28 1.99
N LYS A 156 -11.63 -2.31 2.27
CA LYS A 156 -12.14 -1.40 1.22
C LYS A 156 -10.98 -0.63 0.58
N ASP A 157 -11.01 -0.44 -0.73
CA ASP A 157 -9.90 0.18 -1.49
C ASP A 157 -9.57 1.63 -1.07
N GLN A 158 -10.52 2.36 -0.51
CA GLN A 158 -10.35 3.68 0.12
C GLN A 158 -9.26 3.68 1.21
N THR A 159 -8.98 2.51 1.78
CA THR A 159 -7.95 2.31 2.79
C THR A 159 -6.57 2.72 2.26
N PHE A 160 -6.23 2.40 1.01
CA PHE A 160 -4.95 2.80 0.43
C PHE A 160 -4.73 4.32 0.44
N ASP A 161 -5.77 5.13 0.35
CA ASP A 161 -5.62 6.59 0.33
C ASP A 161 -5.17 7.14 1.68
N ARG A 162 -5.65 6.49 2.73
CA ARG A 162 -5.33 6.79 4.12
C ARG A 162 -3.93 6.29 4.47
N ASP A 163 -3.57 5.09 4.02
CA ASP A 163 -2.26 4.51 4.29
C ASP A 163 -1.17 5.27 3.52
N LEU A 164 -1.40 5.59 2.23
CA LEU A 164 -0.48 6.44 1.46
C LEU A 164 -0.36 7.86 2.04
N TYR A 165 -1.45 8.42 2.58
CA TYR A 165 -1.41 9.69 3.28
C TYR A 165 -0.60 9.60 4.58
N ALA A 166 -0.73 8.51 5.34
CA ALA A 166 0.09 8.26 6.53
C ALA A 166 1.57 8.11 6.16
N MET A 167 1.90 7.27 5.18
CA MET A 167 3.27 7.10 4.67
C MET A 167 3.90 8.45 4.28
N ARG A 168 3.12 9.28 3.56
CA ARG A 168 3.54 10.64 3.21
C ARG A 168 3.84 11.49 4.45
N ALA A 169 2.92 11.54 5.41
CA ALA A 169 3.07 12.35 6.61
C ALA A 169 4.29 11.93 7.43
N PHE A 170 4.48 10.62 7.62
CA PHE A 170 5.64 10.07 8.34
C PHE A 170 6.95 10.40 7.63
N TYR A 171 6.97 10.31 6.30
CA TYR A 171 8.13 10.68 5.50
C TYR A 171 8.45 12.18 5.56
N GLU A 172 7.45 13.05 5.40
CA GLU A 172 7.62 14.51 5.46
C GLU A 172 8.07 14.99 6.85
N CYS A 173 7.70 14.26 7.91
CA CYS A 173 8.18 14.50 9.28
C CYS A 173 9.59 13.94 9.53
N GLY A 174 10.17 13.23 8.56
CA GLY A 174 11.46 12.57 8.70
C GLY A 174 11.42 11.41 9.69
N VAL A 175 10.27 10.77 9.91
CA VAL A 175 10.13 9.59 10.79
C VAL A 175 10.51 8.31 10.04
N ILE A 176 10.13 8.20 8.76
CA ILE A 176 10.51 7.11 7.87
C ILE A 176 11.24 7.64 6.63
N ASP A 177 12.03 6.77 6.03
CA ASP A 177 12.71 7.01 4.74
C ASP A 177 12.01 6.26 3.59
N VAL A 178 11.36 5.13 3.89
CA VAL A 178 10.69 4.27 2.91
C VAL A 178 9.46 3.59 3.53
N GLY A 179 8.39 3.49 2.76
CA GLY A 179 7.19 2.72 3.09
C GLY A 179 7.10 1.43 2.26
N ILE A 180 6.51 0.41 2.84
CA ILE A 180 6.21 -0.87 2.20
C ILE A 180 4.73 -1.14 2.36
N ILE A 181 4.04 -1.45 1.26
CA ILE A 181 2.64 -1.87 1.30
C ILE A 181 2.56 -3.28 0.74
N LEU A 182 2.14 -4.23 1.57
CA LEU A 182 1.88 -5.60 1.18
C LEU A 182 0.38 -5.79 0.96
N THR A 183 -0.01 -6.23 -0.24
CA THR A 183 -1.40 -6.48 -0.60
C THR A 183 -1.52 -7.73 -1.46
N ARG A 184 -2.66 -7.90 -2.15
CA ARG A 184 -2.89 -8.97 -3.11
C ARG A 184 -2.29 -8.63 -4.47
N SER A 185 -1.65 -9.60 -5.12
CA SER A 185 -1.23 -9.43 -6.51
C SER A 185 -2.44 -9.31 -7.45
N SER A 186 -2.16 -8.94 -8.69
CA SER A 186 -3.12 -9.05 -9.79
C SER A 186 -3.54 -10.50 -10.11
N ASN A 187 -2.65 -11.49 -9.89
CA ASN A 187 -2.90 -12.89 -10.26
C ASN A 187 -3.85 -13.63 -9.30
N LEU A 188 -4.03 -13.15 -8.07
CA LEU A 188 -4.93 -13.79 -7.11
C LEU A 188 -6.40 -13.75 -7.52
N SER A 189 -6.82 -12.83 -8.40
CA SER A 189 -8.19 -12.75 -8.89
C SER A 189 -8.64 -14.05 -9.58
N GLN A 190 -7.73 -14.68 -10.34
CA GLN A 190 -7.99 -15.95 -10.99
C GLN A 190 -8.09 -17.11 -9.99
N MET A 191 -7.19 -17.11 -8.99
CA MET A 191 -7.21 -18.09 -7.92
C MET A 191 -8.50 -18.00 -7.10
N PHE A 192 -8.95 -16.80 -6.77
CA PHE A 192 -10.20 -16.59 -6.05
C PHE A 192 -11.42 -16.97 -6.88
N ALA A 193 -11.42 -16.78 -8.20
CA ALA A 193 -12.50 -17.28 -9.06
C ALA A 193 -12.59 -18.81 -9.03
N ASP A 194 -11.44 -19.50 -9.14
CA ASP A 194 -11.37 -20.95 -9.02
C ASP A 194 -11.87 -21.43 -7.65
N ILE A 195 -11.45 -20.80 -6.54
CA ILE A 195 -11.96 -21.11 -5.21
C ILE A 195 -13.47 -20.85 -5.12
N GLY A 196 -13.94 -19.71 -5.62
CA GLY A 196 -15.35 -19.34 -5.65
C GLY A 196 -16.22 -20.35 -6.41
N SER A 197 -15.69 -20.94 -7.48
CA SER A 197 -16.34 -21.98 -8.27
C SER A 197 -16.52 -23.32 -7.54
N ARG A 198 -15.83 -23.51 -6.39
CA ARG A 198 -15.76 -24.77 -5.63
C ARG A 198 -16.46 -24.70 -4.27
N ILE A 199 -16.91 -23.52 -3.84
CA ILE A 199 -17.50 -23.31 -2.50
C ILE A 199 -18.97 -22.88 -2.59
N GLN A 200 -19.74 -23.26 -1.57
CA GLN A 200 -21.07 -22.68 -1.36
C GLN A 200 -20.94 -21.26 -0.80
N GLY A 201 -21.82 -20.33 -1.21
CA GLY A 201 -21.83 -18.97 -0.67
C GLY A 201 -21.01 -17.93 -1.45
N LEU A 202 -20.99 -18.04 -2.78
CA LEU A 202 -20.27 -17.13 -3.69
C LEU A 202 -20.48 -15.64 -3.40
N LYS A 203 -21.69 -15.21 -3.03
CA LYS A 203 -21.98 -13.80 -2.71
C LYS A 203 -21.06 -13.27 -1.60
N SER A 204 -20.96 -13.99 -0.48
CA SER A 204 -20.09 -13.60 0.64
C SER A 204 -18.61 -13.63 0.26
N PHE A 205 -18.23 -14.48 -0.69
CA PHE A 205 -16.86 -14.58 -1.16
C PHE A 205 -16.50 -13.43 -2.11
N LYS A 206 -17.41 -13.06 -3.02
CA LYS A 206 -17.27 -11.88 -3.89
C LYS A 206 -17.23 -10.59 -3.07
N ASP A 207 -18.07 -10.46 -2.05
CA ASP A 207 -18.04 -9.29 -1.15
C ASP A 207 -16.68 -9.16 -0.43
N LYS A 208 -15.99 -10.28 -0.17
CA LYS A 208 -14.70 -10.34 0.52
C LYS A 208 -13.49 -10.15 -0.41
N TYR A 209 -13.54 -10.64 -1.65
CA TYR A 209 -12.37 -10.68 -2.55
C TYR A 209 -12.57 -9.96 -3.89
N GLY A 210 -13.72 -9.31 -4.09
CA GLY A 210 -14.12 -8.67 -5.34
C GLY A 210 -13.49 -7.30 -5.59
N ALA A 211 -14.00 -6.61 -6.62
CA ALA A 211 -13.42 -5.40 -7.21
C ALA A 211 -13.17 -4.22 -6.25
N SER A 212 -14.00 -4.06 -5.22
CA SER A 212 -13.99 -2.93 -4.27
C SER A 212 -13.00 -3.10 -3.12
N THR A 213 -12.21 -4.17 -3.13
CA THR A 213 -11.23 -4.48 -2.08
C THR A 213 -9.80 -4.16 -2.51
N THR A 214 -8.87 -4.10 -1.55
CA THR A 214 -7.45 -3.81 -1.80
C THR A 214 -6.77 -4.90 -2.63
N TRP A 215 -6.05 -4.49 -3.68
CA TRP A 215 -5.14 -5.31 -4.49
C TRP A 215 -4.22 -4.41 -5.33
N MET A 216 -3.17 -4.97 -5.94
CA MET A 216 -2.11 -4.23 -6.62
C MET A 216 -2.62 -3.24 -7.67
N GLY A 217 -3.59 -3.62 -8.50
CA GLY A 217 -4.13 -2.72 -9.53
C GLY A 217 -4.87 -1.51 -8.96
N LYS A 218 -5.43 -1.59 -7.75
CA LYS A 218 -6.03 -0.44 -7.05
C LYS A 218 -4.97 0.42 -6.34
N LEU A 219 -3.82 -0.15 -5.96
CA LEU A 219 -2.70 0.57 -5.36
C LEU A 219 -1.88 1.34 -6.40
N ASP A 220 -1.57 0.69 -7.53
CA ASP A 220 -0.65 1.19 -8.55
C ASP A 220 -1.04 2.57 -9.10
N TYR A 221 -2.31 2.76 -9.48
CA TYR A 221 -2.76 4.05 -10.00
C TYR A 221 -2.76 5.14 -8.92
N ARG A 222 -2.94 4.78 -7.64
CA ARG A 222 -2.94 5.72 -6.51
C ARG A 222 -1.55 6.25 -6.22
N ILE A 223 -0.54 5.36 -6.24
CA ILE A 223 0.86 5.76 -6.10
C ILE A 223 1.27 6.66 -7.28
N ASN A 224 0.94 6.25 -8.51
CA ASN A 224 1.25 7.04 -9.71
C ASN A 224 0.50 8.38 -9.76
N ALA A 225 -0.68 8.49 -9.16
CA ALA A 225 -1.40 9.75 -8.96
C ALA A 225 -0.79 10.64 -7.86
N GLY A 226 0.31 10.21 -7.22
CA GLY A 226 1.05 10.99 -6.24
C GLY A 226 0.43 10.98 -4.84
N ARG A 227 -0.43 10.01 -4.49
CA ARG A 227 -1.10 9.97 -3.18
C ARG A 227 -0.12 9.80 -2.00
N ALA A 228 1.04 9.17 -2.23
CA ALA A 228 2.15 9.09 -1.26
C ALA A 228 3.02 10.35 -1.18
N GLY A 229 2.73 11.39 -1.97
CA GLY A 229 3.60 12.54 -2.12
C GLY A 229 5.00 12.16 -2.61
N GLY A 230 6.01 12.54 -1.84
CA GLY A 230 7.43 12.24 -2.11
C GLY A 230 7.96 10.96 -1.48
N CYS A 231 7.17 10.24 -0.68
CA CYS A 231 7.61 9.04 0.03
C CYS A 231 7.92 7.90 -0.98
N PRO A 232 9.12 7.28 -0.93
CA PRO A 232 9.41 6.04 -1.64
C PRO A 232 8.54 4.89 -1.13
N ILE A 233 7.88 4.18 -2.05
CA ILE A 233 6.99 3.06 -1.72
C ILE A 233 7.45 1.78 -2.43
N LEU A 234 7.65 0.70 -1.67
CA LEU A 234 7.76 -0.66 -2.19
C LEU A 234 6.39 -1.33 -2.07
N ALA A 235 5.74 -1.58 -3.20
CA ALA A 235 4.49 -2.33 -3.24
C ALA A 235 4.79 -3.82 -3.49
N LEU A 236 4.31 -4.67 -2.58
CA LEU A 236 4.40 -6.12 -2.67
C LEU A 236 3.00 -6.70 -2.81
N GLY A 237 2.85 -7.70 -3.68
CA GLY A 237 1.58 -8.41 -3.91
C GLY A 237 1.74 -9.91 -3.70
N PHE A 238 1.02 -10.51 -2.77
CA PHE A 238 1.00 -11.97 -2.60
C PHE A 238 0.56 -12.66 -3.90
N LYS A 239 1.34 -13.62 -4.40
CA LYS A 239 0.95 -14.50 -5.51
C LYS A 239 0.31 -15.79 -5.00
N ASP A 240 -0.38 -16.49 -5.88
CA ASP A 240 -1.01 -17.80 -5.61
C ASP A 240 -0.04 -18.88 -5.11
N SER A 241 1.24 -18.81 -5.50
CA SER A 241 2.30 -19.70 -5.00
C SER A 241 2.52 -19.65 -3.49
N ILE A 242 2.01 -18.63 -2.78
CA ILE A 242 2.07 -18.57 -1.32
C ILE A 242 1.09 -19.51 -0.62
N PHE A 243 0.12 -20.06 -1.38
CA PHE A 243 -0.89 -21.01 -0.91
C PHE A 243 -0.43 -22.44 -1.18
N THR A 244 0.45 -22.96 -0.31
CA THR A 244 1.08 -24.28 -0.47
C THR A 244 0.08 -25.45 -0.44
N GLU A 245 -1.07 -25.26 0.19
CA GLU A 245 -2.15 -26.26 0.31
C GLU A 245 -3.15 -26.23 -0.87
N LEU A 246 -3.02 -25.28 -1.82
CA LEU A 246 -4.04 -25.00 -2.82
C LEU A 246 -4.36 -26.21 -3.72
N GLU A 247 -3.35 -26.93 -4.21
CA GLU A 247 -3.55 -28.09 -5.10
C GLU A 247 -4.20 -29.27 -4.38
N ALA A 248 -3.80 -29.55 -3.15
CA ALA A 248 -4.43 -30.57 -2.33
C ALA A 248 -5.90 -30.21 -2.06
N TRP A 249 -6.15 -28.94 -1.71
CA TRP A 249 -7.50 -28.45 -1.49
C TRP A 249 -8.37 -28.54 -2.77
N ARG A 250 -7.82 -28.22 -3.95
CA ARG A 250 -8.52 -28.37 -5.24
C ARG A 250 -8.93 -29.81 -5.54
N ALA A 251 -8.09 -30.78 -5.17
CA ALA A 251 -8.38 -32.20 -5.37
C ALA A 251 -9.58 -32.65 -4.52
N ASP A 252 -9.69 -32.13 -3.31
CA ASP A 252 -10.77 -32.46 -2.36
C ASP A 252 -12.07 -31.67 -2.60
N ASN A 253 -12.00 -30.54 -3.33
CA ASN A 253 -13.11 -29.62 -3.56
C ASN A 253 -13.35 -29.44 -5.06
N PRO A 254 -14.17 -30.31 -5.70
CA PRO A 254 -14.46 -30.21 -7.12
C PRO A 254 -15.25 -28.94 -7.45
N VAL A 255 -15.15 -28.49 -8.71
CA VAL A 255 -15.93 -27.34 -9.21
C VAL A 255 -17.42 -27.67 -9.11
N ILE A 256 -18.17 -26.79 -8.45
CA ILE A 256 -19.62 -26.87 -8.30
C ILE A 256 -20.37 -25.82 -9.14
N ASP A 257 -19.70 -24.72 -9.52
CA ASP A 257 -20.24 -23.68 -10.40
C ASP A 257 -19.17 -23.16 -11.37
N ALA A 258 -19.14 -23.72 -12.58
CA ALA A 258 -18.18 -23.36 -13.62
C ALA A 258 -18.42 -21.97 -14.26
N SER A 259 -19.49 -21.25 -13.88
CA SER A 259 -19.78 -19.92 -14.41
C SER A 259 -18.98 -18.80 -13.72
N VAL A 260 -18.32 -19.10 -12.59
CA VAL A 260 -17.51 -18.14 -11.84
C VAL A 260 -16.17 -17.89 -12.53
N THR A 261 -15.96 -16.66 -13.00
CA THR A 261 -14.70 -16.23 -13.63
C THR A 261 -14.04 -15.07 -12.88
N ALA A 262 -12.76 -14.79 -13.16
CA ALA A 262 -12.06 -13.66 -12.58
C ALA A 262 -12.73 -12.33 -12.94
N GLU A 263 -13.19 -12.20 -14.18
CA GLU A 263 -13.96 -11.04 -14.65
C GLU A 263 -15.26 -10.90 -13.86
N SER A 264 -15.97 -11.99 -13.59
CA SER A 264 -17.22 -11.93 -12.82
C SER A 264 -17.01 -11.48 -11.36
N LEU A 265 -15.85 -11.79 -10.76
CA LEU A 265 -15.47 -11.33 -9.43
C LEU A 265 -15.05 -9.87 -9.41
N LEU A 266 -14.33 -9.43 -10.44
CA LEU A 266 -13.81 -8.06 -10.58
C LEU A 266 -14.78 -7.10 -11.28
N ALA A 267 -15.90 -7.58 -11.81
CA ALA A 267 -16.96 -6.74 -12.33
C ALA A 267 -17.55 -5.93 -11.18
N GLU A 268 -17.29 -4.62 -11.20
CA GLU A 268 -17.99 -3.64 -10.38
C GLU A 268 -19.49 -3.80 -10.68
N GLY A 269 -20.28 -4.08 -9.64
CA GLY A 269 -21.74 -4.14 -9.81
C GLY A 269 -22.18 -2.79 -10.37
N SER A 270 -23.04 -2.80 -11.39
CA SER A 270 -23.77 -1.61 -11.77
C SER A 270 -24.41 -1.05 -10.50
N GLU A 271 -23.99 0.14 -10.08
CA GLU A 271 -24.71 0.91 -9.07
C GLU A 271 -26.14 1.07 -9.62
N GLU A 272 -27.10 0.44 -8.94
CA GLU A 272 -28.52 0.87 -8.98
C GLU A 272 -28.68 2.15 -8.17
#